data_AF-A0A916UVR6-F1
#
_entry.id   AF-A0A916UVR6-F1
#
_cell.length_a   1.000
_cell.length_b   1.000
_cell.length_c   1.000
_cell.angle_alpha   90.00
_cell.angle_beta   90.00
_cell.angle_gamma   90.00
#
_symmetry.space_group_name_H-M   'P 1'
#
loop_
_entity.id
_entity.type
_entity.pdbx_description
1 polymer ?
#
loop_
_entity_poly.entity_id
_entity_poly.type
_entity_poly.pdbx_seq_one_letter_code
_entity_poly.pdbx_strand_id
1 'polypeptide(L)'
;MKQSEVNEAATLLRALLPLLVDAATLPTSDAAADLRRATGALSTNAAARILDATAISAMGDCFVYALNAGIGFDGWGRVRTSALLNSPSSTPAAIVLTSFVRLSLAWQSYLVATLEPKSRAEVDTYRDQLNASFEAAELAASDDGDHEGYRALVGLHAAVIRDLTTRARPLPRMLGYSLPATRPALWLANRLYGDGSRADELIAENRVIHPAFMPMRGRALSA
;
A
#
# COMPACT_ATOMS: atom_id res chain seq x y z
N MET A 1 27.33 3.54 -20.81
CA MET A 1 26.48 4.64 -20.29
C MET A 1 27.27 5.92 -20.26
N LYS A 2 26.67 7.05 -20.62
CA LYS A 2 27.33 8.36 -20.48
C LYS A 2 27.32 8.79 -19.01
N GLN A 3 28.37 9.47 -18.56
CA GLN A 3 28.48 9.92 -17.17
C GLN A 3 27.30 10.84 -16.76
N SER A 4 26.78 11.64 -17.69
CA SER A 4 25.61 12.49 -17.47
C SER A 4 24.34 11.69 -17.15
N GLU A 5 24.12 10.57 -17.84
CA GLU A 5 22.96 9.68 -17.63
C GLU A 5 23.05 8.96 -16.28
N VAL A 6 24.26 8.52 -15.90
CA VAL A 6 24.53 7.93 -14.58
C VAL A 6 24.22 8.94 -13.47
N ASN A 7 24.67 10.19 -13.65
CA ASN A 7 24.48 11.25 -12.66
C ASN A 7 22.99 11.61 -12.49
N GLU A 8 22.23 11.68 -13.57
CA GLU A 8 20.77 11.89 -13.53
C GLU A 8 20.10 10.75 -12.77
N ALA A 9 20.38 9.49 -13.13
CA ALA A 9 19.81 8.32 -12.48
C ALA A 9 20.16 8.25 -10.98
N ALA A 10 21.41 8.56 -10.62
CA ALA A 10 21.84 8.63 -9.22
C ALA A 10 21.13 9.76 -8.47
N THR A 11 20.92 10.92 -9.10
CA THR A 11 20.19 12.04 -8.50
C THR A 11 18.73 11.68 -8.26
N LEU A 12 18.08 11.05 -9.24
CA LEU A 12 16.72 10.56 -9.11
C LEU A 12 16.60 9.52 -7.98
N LEU A 13 17.49 8.52 -7.95
CA LEU A 13 17.49 7.51 -6.89
C LEU A 13 17.59 8.15 -5.50
N ARG A 14 18.47 9.14 -5.33
CA ARG A 14 18.60 9.88 -4.06
C ARG A 14 17.35 10.67 -3.68
N ALA A 15 16.58 11.15 -4.65
CA ALA A 15 15.32 11.83 -4.40
C ALA A 15 14.18 10.86 -4.03
N LEU A 16 14.22 9.62 -4.54
CA LEU A 16 13.19 8.61 -4.27
C LEU A 16 13.35 7.93 -2.91
N LEU A 17 14.57 7.68 -2.44
CA LEU A 17 14.82 6.94 -1.20
C LEU A 17 14.20 7.56 0.06
N PRO A 18 14.19 8.90 0.26
CA PRO A 18 13.51 9.53 1.40
C PRO A 18 12.01 9.24 1.45
N LEU A 19 11.35 9.01 0.31
CA LEU A 19 9.91 8.69 0.28
C LEU A 19 9.58 7.44 1.10
N LEU A 20 10.49 6.45 1.12
CA LEU A 20 10.33 5.25 1.95
C LEU A 20 10.46 5.57 3.44
N VAL A 21 11.39 6.44 3.81
CA VAL A 21 11.62 6.82 5.21
C VAL A 21 10.43 7.62 5.74
N ASP A 22 9.91 8.54 4.93
CA ASP A 22 8.79 9.41 5.32
C ASP A 22 7.45 8.65 5.40
N ALA A 23 7.32 7.56 4.65
CA ALA A 23 6.13 6.71 4.67
C ALA A 23 6.08 5.74 5.86
N ALA A 24 7.20 5.54 6.57
CA ALA A 24 7.28 4.63 7.71
C ALA A 24 6.45 5.11 8.90
N THR A 25 5.68 4.21 9.52
CA THR A 25 4.80 4.54 10.64
C THR A 25 5.45 4.30 12.01
N LEU A 26 6.57 3.57 12.07
CA LEU A 26 7.31 3.25 13.29
C LEU A 26 8.71 3.90 13.30
N PRO A 27 8.81 5.24 13.35
CA PRO A 27 10.07 5.95 13.09
C PRO A 27 11.15 5.73 14.15
N THR A 28 10.80 5.30 15.36
CA THR A 28 11.73 5.05 16.47
C THR A 28 12.13 3.58 16.60
N SER A 29 11.65 2.70 15.72
CA SER A 29 11.99 1.28 15.73
C SER A 29 13.41 1.01 15.21
N ASP A 30 13.98 -0.13 15.62
CA ASP A 30 15.24 -0.64 15.05
C ASP A 30 15.12 -0.84 13.53
N ALA A 31 13.96 -1.31 13.06
CA ALA A 31 13.67 -1.44 11.64
C ALA A 31 13.73 -0.10 10.88
N ALA A 32 13.25 1.00 11.48
CA ALA A 32 13.38 2.33 10.89
C ALA A 32 14.83 2.83 10.91
N ALA A 33 15.65 2.46 11.90
CA ALA A 33 17.08 2.75 11.89
C ALA A 33 17.81 1.98 10.78
N ASP A 34 17.48 0.71 10.58
CA ASP A 34 18.02 -0.11 9.49
C ASP A 34 17.61 0.42 8.11
N LEU A 35 16.36 0.88 7.95
CA LEU A 35 15.89 1.55 6.74
C LEU A 35 16.70 2.82 6.43
N ARG A 36 16.93 3.68 7.43
CA ARG A 36 17.76 4.89 7.25
C ARG A 36 19.20 4.54 6.89
N ARG A 37 19.76 3.49 7.48
CA ARG A 37 21.12 3.01 7.17
C ARG A 37 21.19 2.50 5.73
N ALA A 38 20.24 1.67 5.31
CA ALA A 38 20.19 1.10 3.97
C ALA A 38 20.00 2.17 2.88
N THR A 39 19.04 3.08 3.08
CA THR A 39 18.79 4.20 2.16
C THR A 39 19.97 5.17 2.11
N GLY A 40 20.62 5.45 3.26
CA GLY A 40 21.86 6.23 3.31
C GLY A 40 23.00 5.58 2.52
N ALA A 41 23.26 4.29 2.73
CA ALA A 41 24.30 3.55 2.03
C ALA A 41 24.08 3.49 0.52
N LEU A 42 22.82 3.29 0.09
CA LEU A 42 22.45 3.30 -1.32
C LEU A 42 22.57 4.70 -1.94
N SER A 43 22.16 5.74 -1.22
CA SER A 43 22.29 7.14 -1.65
C SER A 43 23.75 7.55 -1.88
N THR A 44 24.65 7.21 -0.95
CA THR A 44 26.08 7.49 -1.08
C THR A 44 26.70 6.77 -2.28
N ASN A 45 26.33 5.51 -2.50
CA ASN A 45 26.93 4.66 -3.54
C ASN A 45 26.11 4.58 -4.84
N ALA A 46 25.09 5.43 -5.02
CA ALA A 46 24.10 5.32 -6.10
C ALA A 46 24.75 5.18 -7.49
N ALA A 47 25.68 6.06 -7.84
CA ALA A 47 26.33 6.05 -9.16
C ALA A 47 27.15 4.76 -9.40
N ALA A 48 27.90 4.30 -8.40
CA ALA A 48 28.66 3.05 -8.49
C ALA A 48 27.73 1.85 -8.66
N ARG A 49 26.66 1.77 -7.86
CA ARG A 49 25.68 0.67 -7.94
C ARG A 49 24.90 0.65 -9.25
N ILE A 50 24.68 1.81 -9.88
CA ILE A 50 24.07 1.92 -11.20
C ILE A 50 25.01 1.35 -12.27
N LEU A 51 26.30 1.69 -12.20
CA LEU A 51 27.32 1.19 -13.13
C LEU A 51 27.52 -0.33 -13.00
N ASP A 52 27.48 -0.84 -11.76
CA ASP A 52 27.64 -2.27 -11.46
C ASP A 52 26.33 -3.07 -11.59
N ALA A 53 25.24 -2.44 -12.05
CA ALA A 53 23.91 -3.06 -12.18
C ALA A 53 23.34 -3.67 -10.86
N THR A 54 23.79 -3.18 -9.71
CA THR A 54 23.36 -3.63 -8.36
C THR A 54 22.43 -2.63 -7.66
N ALA A 55 22.08 -1.51 -8.32
CA ALA A 55 21.19 -0.51 -7.74
C ALA A 55 19.78 -1.06 -7.45
N ILE A 56 19.23 -1.89 -8.34
CA ILE A 56 17.87 -2.43 -8.20
C ILE A 56 17.79 -3.43 -7.04
N SER A 57 18.79 -4.31 -6.88
CA SER A 57 18.81 -5.27 -5.77
C SER A 57 18.96 -4.55 -4.42
N ALA A 58 19.87 -3.58 -4.32
CA ALA A 58 20.03 -2.77 -3.11
C ALA A 58 18.80 -1.91 -2.80
N MET A 59 18.09 -1.46 -3.83
CA MET A 59 16.79 -0.81 -3.68
C MET A 59 15.76 -1.81 -3.14
N GLY A 60 15.72 -3.04 -3.65
CA GLY A 60 14.89 -4.13 -3.11
C GLY A 60 15.07 -4.33 -1.60
N ASP A 61 16.31 -4.34 -1.11
CA ASP A 61 16.60 -4.42 0.33
C ASP A 61 16.00 -3.24 1.11
N CYS A 62 16.07 -2.03 0.56
CA CYS A 62 15.45 -0.86 1.19
C CYS A 62 13.94 -1.03 1.34
N PHE A 63 13.24 -1.62 0.36
CA PHE A 63 11.82 -1.88 0.46
C PHE A 63 11.48 -2.94 1.52
N VAL A 64 12.34 -3.95 1.71
CA VAL A 64 12.19 -4.94 2.81
C VAL A 64 12.26 -4.23 4.17
N TYR A 65 13.29 -3.40 4.39
CA TYR A 65 13.40 -2.63 5.63
C TYR A 65 12.23 -1.67 5.80
N ALA A 66 11.72 -1.10 4.71
CA ALA A 66 10.61 -0.18 4.73
C ALA A 66 9.30 -0.86 5.14
N LEU A 67 9.05 -2.11 4.71
CA LEU A 67 7.95 -2.92 5.23
C LEU A 67 8.11 -3.13 6.75
N ASN A 68 9.29 -3.52 7.21
CA ASN A 68 9.56 -3.76 8.63
C ASN A 68 9.44 -2.49 9.49
N ALA A 69 9.68 -1.31 8.89
CA ALA A 69 9.44 0.00 9.51
C ALA A 69 7.95 0.41 9.55
N GLY A 70 7.05 -0.45 9.07
CA GLY A 70 5.60 -0.31 9.22
C GLY A 70 4.92 0.49 8.11
N ILE A 71 5.47 0.55 6.89
CA ILE A 71 4.72 1.16 5.78
C ILE A 71 3.43 0.36 5.53
N GLY A 72 2.29 1.04 5.71
CA GLY A 72 0.96 0.49 5.44
C GLY A 72 0.54 0.58 3.98
N PHE A 73 -0.67 0.08 3.67
CA PHE A 73 -1.20 0.00 2.31
C PHE A 73 -1.24 1.37 1.61
N ASP A 74 -1.84 2.37 2.26
CA ASP A 74 -1.90 3.73 1.73
C ASP A 74 -0.51 4.39 1.68
N GLY A 75 0.42 3.96 2.55
CA GLY A 75 1.81 4.42 2.55
C GLY A 75 2.52 4.06 1.25
N TRP A 76 2.42 2.80 0.82
CA TRP A 76 2.96 2.35 -0.46
C TRP A 76 2.31 3.06 -1.65
N GLY A 77 1.00 3.32 -1.58
CA GLY A 77 0.30 4.12 -2.58
C GLY A 77 0.88 5.53 -2.71
N ARG A 78 1.14 6.22 -1.58
CA ARG A 78 1.77 7.55 -1.58
C ARG A 78 3.20 7.53 -2.12
N VAL A 79 4.02 6.56 -1.69
CA VAL A 79 5.38 6.39 -2.21
C VAL A 79 5.38 6.29 -3.73
N ARG A 80 4.46 5.49 -4.29
CA ARG A 80 4.31 5.32 -5.74
C ARG A 80 3.91 6.62 -6.43
N THR A 81 2.84 7.27 -5.97
CA THR A 81 2.33 8.48 -6.64
C THR A 81 3.32 9.63 -6.55
N SER A 82 4.06 9.77 -5.44
CA SER A 82 5.16 10.72 -5.30
C SER A 82 6.33 10.40 -6.24
N ALA A 83 6.68 9.13 -6.42
CA ALA A 83 7.73 8.74 -7.37
C ALA A 83 7.36 9.12 -8.82
N LEU A 84 6.11 8.89 -9.22
CA LEU A 84 5.59 9.18 -10.56
C LEU A 84 5.55 10.69 -10.91
N LEU A 85 5.78 11.59 -9.95
CA LEU A 85 5.95 13.03 -10.24
C LEU A 85 7.28 13.34 -10.95
N ASN A 86 8.19 12.38 -11.05
CA ASN A 86 9.47 12.54 -11.71
C ASN A 86 9.38 12.10 -13.17
N SER A 87 9.96 12.87 -14.08
CA SER A 87 10.01 12.56 -15.51
C SER A 87 11.47 12.47 -15.97
N PRO A 88 12.10 11.28 -15.86
CA PRO A 88 13.49 11.09 -16.27
C PRO A 88 13.66 11.21 -17.79
N SER A 89 14.82 11.72 -18.22
CA SER A 89 15.17 11.87 -19.63
C SER A 89 16.11 10.78 -20.14
N SER A 90 16.94 10.20 -19.27
CA SER A 90 17.83 9.08 -19.62
C SER A 90 17.25 7.70 -19.31
N THR A 91 17.63 6.71 -20.11
CA THR A 91 17.24 5.31 -19.93
C THR A 91 17.58 4.74 -18.55
N PRO A 92 18.78 4.98 -17.96
CA PRO A 92 19.08 4.47 -16.62
C PRO A 92 18.18 5.07 -15.55
N ALA A 93 17.82 6.36 -15.67
CA ALA A 93 16.92 7.02 -14.74
C ALA A 93 15.48 6.49 -14.89
N ALA A 94 15.03 6.24 -16.13
CA ALA A 94 13.74 5.59 -16.40
C ALA A 94 13.67 4.18 -15.78
N ILE A 95 14.72 3.37 -15.93
CA ILE A 95 14.79 2.03 -15.31
C ILE A 95 14.69 2.12 -13.78
N VAL A 96 15.39 3.07 -13.16
CA VAL A 96 15.32 3.29 -11.70
C VAL A 96 13.89 3.63 -11.27
N LEU A 97 13.25 4.59 -11.96
CA LEU A 97 11.89 5.00 -11.65
C LEU A 97 10.90 3.85 -11.81
N THR A 98 10.91 3.18 -12.96
CA THR A 98 10.00 2.08 -13.27
C THR A 98 10.20 0.92 -12.29
N SER A 99 11.45 0.61 -11.91
CA SER A 99 11.74 -0.41 -10.90
C SER A 99 11.23 -0.01 -9.52
N PHE A 100 11.41 1.25 -9.11
CA PHE A 100 10.92 1.76 -7.82
C PHE A 100 9.38 1.70 -7.75
N VAL A 101 8.69 2.13 -8.82
CA VAL A 101 7.23 2.07 -8.95
C VAL A 101 6.74 0.62 -8.90
N ARG A 102 7.35 -0.29 -9.66
CA ARG A 102 6.96 -1.72 -9.68
C ARG A 102 7.19 -2.40 -8.34
N LEU A 103 8.31 -2.14 -7.67
CA LEU A 103 8.57 -2.63 -6.30
C LEU A 103 7.52 -2.11 -5.32
N SER A 104 7.17 -0.82 -5.39
CA SER A 104 6.14 -0.25 -4.50
C SER A 104 4.77 -0.93 -4.68
N LEU A 105 4.40 -1.26 -5.92
CA LEU A 105 3.15 -1.95 -6.23
C LEU A 105 3.20 -3.42 -5.79
N ALA A 106 4.34 -4.09 -5.97
CA ALA A 106 4.55 -5.45 -5.50
C ALA A 106 4.47 -5.54 -3.97
N TRP A 107 5.09 -4.62 -3.24
CA TRP A 107 5.02 -4.58 -1.77
C TRP A 107 3.64 -4.17 -1.26
N GLN A 108 2.95 -3.25 -1.93
CA GLN A 108 1.56 -2.94 -1.62
C GLN A 108 0.67 -4.19 -1.75
N SER A 109 0.87 -4.95 -2.82
CA SER A 109 0.16 -6.21 -3.09
C SER A 109 0.49 -7.29 -2.07
N TYR A 110 1.78 -7.44 -1.73
CA TYR A 110 2.23 -8.35 -0.68
C TYR A 110 1.58 -8.03 0.66
N LEU A 111 1.58 -6.75 1.06
CA LEU A 111 0.95 -6.32 2.31
C LEU A 111 -0.53 -6.70 2.34
N VAL A 112 -1.28 -6.43 1.26
CA VAL A 112 -2.70 -6.81 1.17
C VAL A 112 -2.91 -8.32 1.29
N ALA A 113 -2.01 -9.14 0.73
CA ALA A 113 -2.08 -10.59 0.88
C ALA A 113 -1.86 -11.04 2.35
N THR A 114 -1.12 -10.27 3.14
CA THR A 114 -0.87 -10.56 4.56
C THR A 114 -1.89 -9.96 5.53
N LEU A 115 -2.63 -8.94 5.13
CA LEU A 115 -3.65 -8.30 5.95
C LEU A 115 -4.92 -9.13 6.02
N GLU A 116 -5.64 -9.08 7.13
CA GLU A 116 -6.96 -9.70 7.28
C GLU A 116 -8.07 -8.65 7.16
N PRO A 117 -8.77 -8.57 6.00
CA PRO A 117 -9.84 -7.60 5.81
C PRO A 117 -11.03 -7.93 6.69
N LYS A 118 -11.60 -6.91 7.33
CA LYS A 118 -12.69 -7.06 8.31
C LYS A 118 -14.07 -6.96 7.69
N SER A 119 -14.18 -6.32 6.52
CA SER A 119 -15.45 -6.12 5.84
C SER A 119 -15.30 -6.17 4.32
N ARG A 120 -16.42 -6.44 3.62
CA ARG A 120 -16.42 -6.35 2.15
C ARG A 120 -16.06 -4.96 1.63
N ALA A 121 -16.50 -3.91 2.32
CA ALA A 121 -16.20 -2.53 1.90
C ALA A 121 -14.70 -2.21 1.95
N GLU A 122 -13.99 -2.78 2.92
CA GLU A 122 -12.52 -2.68 3.00
C GLU A 122 -11.85 -3.42 1.85
N VAL A 123 -12.33 -4.64 1.53
CA VAL A 123 -11.84 -5.37 0.35
C VAL A 123 -12.09 -4.58 -0.94
N ASP A 124 -13.29 -4.03 -1.12
CA ASP A 124 -13.64 -3.26 -2.32
C ASP A 124 -12.72 -2.02 -2.43
N THR A 125 -12.42 -1.35 -1.31
CA THR A 125 -11.46 -0.23 -1.28
C THR A 125 -10.06 -0.67 -1.74
N TYR A 126 -9.55 -1.79 -1.24
CA TYR A 126 -8.25 -2.32 -1.69
C TYR A 126 -8.26 -2.69 -3.17
N ARG A 127 -9.35 -3.32 -3.64
CA ARG A 127 -9.50 -3.70 -5.05
C ARG A 127 -9.51 -2.47 -5.95
N ASP A 128 -10.30 -1.45 -5.63
CA ASP A 128 -10.41 -0.25 -6.46
C ASP A 128 -9.07 0.47 -6.58
N GLN A 129 -8.36 0.62 -5.46
CA GLN A 129 -7.03 1.24 -5.47
C GLN A 129 -5.99 0.42 -6.22
N LEU A 130 -5.98 -0.91 -6.03
CA LEU A 130 -5.06 -1.80 -6.73
C LEU A 130 -5.34 -1.82 -8.24
N ASN A 131 -6.60 -1.99 -8.65
CA ASN A 131 -7.02 -1.97 -10.06
C ASN A 131 -6.49 -0.70 -10.75
N ALA A 132 -6.78 0.48 -10.19
CA ALA A 132 -6.33 1.74 -10.75
C ALA A 132 -4.79 1.82 -10.86
N SER A 133 -4.07 1.30 -9.85
CA SER A 133 -2.61 1.30 -9.87
C SER A 133 -1.97 0.30 -10.84
N PHE A 134 -2.60 -0.86 -11.02
CA PHE A 134 -2.16 -1.88 -11.97
C PHE A 134 -2.47 -1.46 -13.40
N GLU A 135 -3.67 -0.95 -13.69
CA GLU A 135 -4.04 -0.45 -15.02
C GLU A 135 -3.06 0.62 -15.50
N ALA A 136 -2.67 1.56 -14.62
CA ALA A 136 -1.67 2.57 -14.95
C ALA A 136 -0.29 1.97 -15.23
N ALA A 137 0.15 0.98 -14.44
CA ALA A 137 1.45 0.34 -14.62
C ALA A 137 1.49 -0.58 -15.85
N GLU A 138 0.39 -1.27 -16.15
CA GLU A 138 0.20 -2.12 -17.32
C GLU A 138 0.20 -1.28 -18.60
N LEU A 139 -0.51 -0.14 -18.60
CA LEU A 139 -0.51 0.78 -19.73
C LEU A 139 0.91 1.32 -20.00
N ALA A 140 1.62 1.77 -18.96
CA ALA A 140 2.99 2.23 -19.09
C ALA A 140 3.93 1.13 -19.64
N ALA A 141 3.82 -0.11 -19.15
CA ALA A 141 4.61 -1.22 -19.66
C ALA A 141 4.27 -1.55 -21.13
N SER A 142 3.01 -1.40 -21.53
CA SER A 142 2.58 -1.57 -22.92
C SER A 142 3.14 -0.49 -23.82
N ASP A 143 3.09 0.78 -23.40
CA ASP A 143 3.62 1.92 -24.15
C ASP A 143 5.15 1.83 -24.32
N ASP A 144 5.86 1.33 -23.30
CA ASP A 144 7.31 1.09 -23.33
C ASP A 144 7.70 -0.17 -24.14
N GLY A 145 6.74 -0.99 -24.59
CA GLY A 145 7.00 -2.25 -25.28
C GLY A 145 7.60 -3.35 -24.39
N ASP A 146 7.53 -3.21 -23.06
CA ASP A 146 8.03 -4.18 -22.09
C ASP A 146 7.03 -5.34 -21.91
N HIS A 147 7.05 -6.28 -22.85
CA HIS A 147 6.13 -7.43 -22.86
C HIS A 147 6.31 -8.34 -21.63
N GLU A 148 7.53 -8.51 -21.12
CA GLU A 148 7.77 -9.35 -19.94
C GLU A 148 7.25 -8.68 -18.67
N GLY A 149 7.54 -7.39 -18.48
CA GLY A 149 7.00 -6.59 -17.39
C GLY A 149 5.48 -6.51 -17.42
N TYR A 150 4.88 -6.32 -18.60
CA TYR A 150 3.44 -6.34 -18.78
C TYR A 150 2.83 -7.67 -18.33
N ARG A 151 3.37 -8.81 -18.77
CA ARG A 151 2.88 -10.14 -18.37
C ARG A 151 3.02 -10.39 -16.86
N ALA A 152 4.12 -9.95 -16.26
CA ALA A 152 4.33 -10.06 -14.82
C ALA A 152 3.32 -9.22 -14.02
N LEU A 153 3.04 -7.99 -14.47
CA LEU A 153 2.04 -7.11 -13.86
C LEU A 153 0.64 -7.69 -13.96
N VAL A 154 0.20 -8.12 -15.14
CA VAL A 154 -1.11 -8.77 -15.35
C VAL A 154 -1.25 -10.03 -14.50
N GLY A 155 -0.17 -10.83 -14.40
CA GLY A 155 -0.15 -12.03 -13.58
C GLY A 155 -0.35 -11.72 -12.08
N LEU A 156 0.38 -10.73 -11.56
CA LEU A 156 0.25 -10.29 -10.17
C LEU A 156 -1.12 -9.67 -9.91
N HIS A 157 -1.59 -8.80 -10.80
CA HIS A 157 -2.89 -8.15 -10.73
C HIS A 157 -4.01 -9.19 -10.61
N ALA A 158 -4.05 -10.17 -11.52
CA ALA A 158 -5.04 -11.23 -11.51
C ALA A 158 -4.95 -12.13 -10.26
N ALA A 159 -3.75 -12.36 -9.72
CA ALA A 159 -3.57 -13.14 -8.50
C ALA A 159 -4.13 -12.42 -7.27
N VAL A 160 -3.81 -11.14 -7.10
CA VAL A 160 -4.23 -10.34 -5.94
C VAL A 160 -5.74 -10.11 -5.95
N ILE A 161 -6.33 -9.76 -7.10
CA ILE A 161 -7.77 -9.55 -7.20
C ILE A 161 -8.55 -10.85 -6.96
N ARG A 162 -8.04 -11.99 -7.41
CA ARG A 162 -8.64 -13.30 -7.15
C ARG A 162 -8.59 -13.67 -5.66
N ASP A 163 -7.45 -13.42 -5.02
CA ASP A 163 -7.28 -13.64 -3.58
C ASP A 163 -8.27 -12.78 -2.78
N LEU A 164 -8.30 -11.46 -3.02
CA LEU A 164 -9.26 -10.54 -2.41
C LEU A 164 -10.71 -10.95 -2.66
N THR A 165 -11.05 -11.35 -3.89
CA THR A 165 -12.41 -11.81 -4.23
C THR A 165 -12.79 -13.07 -3.46
N THR A 166 -11.84 -13.98 -3.25
CA THR A 166 -12.05 -15.21 -2.48
C THR A 166 -12.26 -14.89 -1.00
N ARG A 167 -11.41 -14.03 -0.43
CA ARG A 167 -11.51 -13.58 0.97
C ARG A 167 -12.74 -12.69 1.22
N ALA A 168 -13.26 -11.99 0.22
CA ALA A 168 -14.49 -11.22 0.34
C ALA A 168 -15.76 -12.09 0.46
N ARG A 169 -15.74 -13.35 0.00
CA ARG A 169 -16.93 -14.23 -0.02
C ARG A 169 -17.52 -14.49 1.37
N PRO A 170 -16.72 -14.84 2.41
CA PRO A 170 -17.25 -15.04 3.75
C PRO A 170 -17.52 -13.73 4.51
N LEU A 171 -16.95 -12.60 4.09
CA LEU A 171 -17.02 -11.38 4.90
C LEU A 171 -18.43 -10.80 5.00
N PRO A 172 -18.79 -10.24 6.16
CA PRO A 172 -20.04 -9.51 6.33
C PRO A 172 -20.07 -8.25 5.45
N ARG A 173 -21.27 -7.91 4.98
CA ARG A 173 -21.53 -6.63 4.29
C ARG A 173 -21.64 -5.52 5.32
N MET A 174 -21.21 -4.31 4.99
CA MET A 174 -21.46 -3.16 5.84
C MET A 174 -22.84 -2.58 5.52
N LEU A 175 -23.77 -2.59 6.48
CA LEU A 175 -25.12 -2.05 6.36
C LEU A 175 -25.24 -0.75 7.12
N GLY A 176 -25.97 0.22 6.56
CA GLY A 176 -26.34 1.43 7.27
C GLY A 176 -27.56 1.18 8.17
N TYR A 177 -27.49 1.61 9.43
CA TYR A 177 -28.65 1.63 10.32
C TYR A 177 -29.13 3.06 10.56
N SER A 178 -30.43 3.22 10.80
CA SER A 178 -31.04 4.48 11.24
C SER A 178 -31.99 4.20 12.40
N LEU A 179 -31.81 4.91 13.50
CA LEU A 179 -32.59 4.80 14.73
C LEU A 179 -33.37 6.10 14.97
N PRO A 180 -34.56 6.03 15.58
CA PRO A 180 -35.34 7.21 15.93
C PRO A 180 -34.78 7.98 17.13
N ALA A 181 -33.91 7.36 17.93
CA ALA A 181 -33.27 7.98 19.10
C ALA A 181 -31.92 7.30 19.40
N THR A 182 -31.04 7.99 20.11
CA THR A 182 -29.76 7.47 20.62
C THR A 182 -29.99 6.26 21.53
N ARG A 183 -29.22 5.19 21.33
CA ARG A 183 -29.33 3.95 22.11
C ARG A 183 -27.94 3.46 22.56
N PRO A 184 -27.84 2.67 23.64
CA PRO A 184 -26.59 2.05 24.02
C PRO A 184 -26.10 1.02 22.99
N ALA A 185 -24.78 0.89 22.83
CA ALA A 185 -24.13 -0.06 21.93
C ALA A 185 -24.57 -1.50 22.20
N LEU A 186 -24.66 -1.91 23.48
CA LEU A 186 -25.12 -3.24 23.88
C LEU A 186 -26.53 -3.56 23.39
N TRP A 187 -27.43 -2.57 23.45
CA TRP A 187 -28.80 -2.74 22.96
C TRP A 187 -28.81 -2.89 21.45
N LEU A 188 -27.99 -2.09 20.75
CA LEU A 188 -27.89 -2.14 19.30
C LEU A 188 -27.29 -3.46 18.80
N ALA A 189 -26.25 -3.97 19.47
CA ALA A 189 -25.63 -5.25 19.19
C ALA A 189 -26.63 -6.41 19.34
N ASN A 190 -27.37 -6.45 20.45
CA ASN A 190 -28.43 -7.43 20.63
C ASN A 190 -29.53 -7.32 19.55
N ARG A 191 -29.89 -6.10 19.15
CA ARG A 191 -30.94 -5.90 18.13
C ARG A 191 -30.48 -6.29 16.72
N LEU A 192 -29.25 -5.97 16.34
CA LEU A 192 -28.74 -6.19 14.98
C LEU A 192 -28.17 -7.59 14.79
N TYR A 193 -27.50 -8.13 15.80
CA TYR A 193 -26.74 -9.37 15.71
C TYR A 193 -27.33 -10.51 16.54
N GLY A 194 -28.28 -10.22 17.44
CA GLY A 194 -28.74 -11.19 18.44
C GLY A 194 -27.69 -11.51 19.51
N ASP A 195 -26.56 -10.79 19.52
CA ASP A 195 -25.44 -11.01 20.43
C ASP A 195 -24.90 -9.67 20.94
N GLY A 196 -24.99 -9.47 22.26
CA GLY A 196 -24.47 -8.29 22.94
C GLY A 196 -22.94 -8.21 22.99
N SER A 197 -22.22 -9.33 22.82
CA SER A 197 -20.75 -9.36 22.87
C SER A 197 -20.10 -8.53 21.75
N ARG A 198 -20.84 -8.33 20.64
CA ARG A 198 -20.42 -7.58 19.45
C ARG A 198 -20.64 -6.06 19.57
N ALA A 199 -20.88 -5.55 20.77
CA ALA A 199 -21.05 -4.12 21.02
C ALA A 199 -19.76 -3.32 20.72
N ASP A 200 -18.60 -3.88 21.02
CA ASP A 200 -17.30 -3.25 20.79
C ASP A 200 -17.02 -3.05 19.29
N GLU A 201 -17.49 -3.97 18.43
CA GLU A 201 -17.39 -3.83 16.98
C GLU A 201 -18.17 -2.60 16.48
N LEU A 202 -19.39 -2.39 16.99
CA LEU A 202 -20.22 -1.24 16.63
C LEU A 202 -19.60 0.08 17.10
N ILE A 203 -19.02 0.09 18.30
CA ILE A 203 -18.34 1.27 18.86
C ILE A 203 -17.13 1.63 18.00
N ALA A 204 -16.31 0.64 17.64
CA ALA A 204 -15.13 0.83 16.80
C ALA A 204 -15.49 1.32 15.40
N GLU A 205 -16.46 0.69 14.75
CA GLU A 205 -16.88 1.05 13.38
C GLU A 205 -17.44 2.47 13.29
N ASN A 206 -18.23 2.89 14.29
CA ASN A 206 -18.87 4.21 14.29
C ASN A 206 -18.05 5.29 15.01
N ARG A 207 -16.83 4.95 15.49
CA ARG A 207 -15.94 5.84 16.25
C ARG A 207 -16.65 6.53 17.41
N VAL A 208 -17.44 5.77 18.15
CA VAL A 208 -18.30 6.31 19.21
C VAL A 208 -17.46 6.63 20.45
N ILE A 209 -17.56 7.86 20.94
CA ILE A 209 -16.80 8.32 22.11
C ILE A 209 -17.28 7.62 23.39
N HIS A 210 -18.60 7.47 23.55
CA HIS A 210 -19.19 6.87 24.74
C HIS A 210 -20.19 5.74 24.38
N PRO A 211 -19.98 4.50 24.83
CA PRO A 211 -20.79 3.33 24.46
C PRO A 211 -22.31 3.47 24.68
N ALA A 212 -22.73 4.26 25.68
CA ALA A 212 -24.14 4.49 25.96
C ALA A 212 -24.85 5.39 24.92
N PHE A 213 -24.11 6.11 24.08
CA PHE A 213 -24.63 7.13 23.19
C PHE A 213 -24.26 6.86 21.73
N MET A 214 -24.73 5.73 21.17
CA MET A 214 -24.52 5.44 19.74
C MET A 214 -25.24 6.46 18.86
N PRO A 215 -24.62 6.92 17.75
CA PRO A 215 -25.25 7.87 16.84
C PRO A 215 -26.51 7.26 16.22
N MET A 216 -27.51 8.11 15.94
CA MET A 216 -28.79 7.68 15.35
C MET A 216 -28.61 7.06 13.96
N ARG A 217 -27.59 7.46 13.22
CA ARG A 217 -27.20 6.85 11.95
C ARG A 217 -25.79 6.32 12.08
N GLY A 218 -25.56 5.13 11.55
CA GLY A 218 -24.26 4.50 11.61
C GLY A 218 -24.17 3.28 10.71
N ARG A 219 -23.07 2.56 10.84
CA ARG A 219 -22.75 1.36 10.08
C ARG A 219 -22.67 0.16 11.02
N ALA A 220 -23.10 -0.99 10.53
CA ALA A 220 -23.05 -2.26 11.22
C ALA A 220 -22.68 -3.35 10.23
N LEU A 221 -21.98 -4.38 10.69
CA LEU A 221 -21.72 -5.56 9.87
C LEU A 221 -23.04 -6.30 9.63
N SER A 222 -23.20 -7.01 8.52
CA SER A 222 -24.35 -7.90 8.37
C SER A 222 -24.20 -9.04 9.38
N ALA A 223 -25.30 -9.43 10.01
CA ALA A 223 -25.36 -10.63 10.85
C ALA A 223 -25.01 -11.89 10.05
#